data_AF-A0A382TYC8-F1
#
_entry.id   AF-A0A382TYC8-F1
#
_cell.length_a   1.000
_cell.length_b   1.000
_cell.length_c   1.000
_cell.angle_alpha   90.00
_cell.angle_beta   90.00
_cell.angle_gamma   90.00
#
_symmetry.space_group_name_H-M   'P 1'
#
loop_
_entity.id
_entity.type
_entity.pdbx_description
1 polymer ?
#
loop_
_entity_poly.entity_id
_entity_poly.type
_entity_poly.pdbx_seq_one_letter_code
_entity_poly.pdbx_strand_id
1 'polypeptide(L)'
;VSSIKGVRFGVSGRALGAIVAAFGFQSCTLLGTAPTSPSLATGDIPLAEILDAVPKPELKSRYGNPETYEIDGVTYRVLETSEGYREQGVASWYGGFFHGRRTSSGDVYDM
;
A
#
# COMPACT_ATOMS: atom_id res chain seq x y z
N VAL A 1 45.02 -22.89 51.52
CA VAL A 1 44.29 -21.62 51.36
C VAL A 1 44.08 -21.37 49.87
N SER A 2 42.85 -21.51 49.38
CA SER A 2 42.22 -20.59 48.42
C SER A 2 40.86 -21.18 48.04
N SER A 3 39.80 -20.56 48.56
CA SER A 3 38.41 -20.96 48.39
C SER A 3 37.83 -20.15 47.24
N ILE A 4 37.46 -20.80 46.13
CA ILE A 4 36.69 -20.17 45.06
C ILE A 4 35.22 -20.26 45.47
N LYS A 5 34.65 -19.16 45.96
CA LYS A 5 33.21 -19.05 46.22
C LYS A 5 32.49 -18.84 44.87
N GLY A 6 31.72 -19.84 44.44
CA GLY A 6 30.80 -19.71 43.33
C GLY A 6 29.72 -18.67 43.62
N VAL A 7 29.61 -17.67 42.77
CA VAL A 7 28.50 -16.70 42.79
C VAL A 7 27.28 -17.39 42.18
N ARG A 8 26.28 -17.69 43.01
CA ARG A 8 24.97 -18.13 42.52
C ARG A 8 24.14 -16.90 42.17
N PHE A 9 24.00 -16.60 40.88
CA PHE A 9 23.03 -15.63 40.39
C PHE A 9 21.65 -16.27 40.38
N GLY A 10 20.87 -16.04 41.44
CA GLY A 10 19.44 -16.31 41.45
C GLY A 10 18.70 -15.18 40.76
N VAL A 11 18.32 -15.37 39.49
CA VAL A 11 17.41 -14.44 38.81
C VAL A 11 16.00 -14.74 39.31
N SER A 12 15.46 -13.86 40.15
CA SER A 12 14.06 -13.94 40.59
C SER A 12 13.13 -13.79 39.38
N GLY A 13 12.08 -14.60 39.28
CA GLY A 13 11.12 -14.55 38.16
C GLY A 13 10.45 -13.19 37.94
N ARG A 14 10.50 -12.29 38.94
CA ARG A 14 10.03 -10.90 38.84
C ARG A 14 10.94 -10.03 37.97
N ALA A 15 12.25 -10.30 37.96
CA ALA A 15 13.20 -9.60 37.11
C ALA A 15 13.04 -9.97 35.63
N LEU A 16 12.64 -11.21 35.33
CA LEU A 16 12.34 -11.66 33.98
C LEU A 16 11.07 -10.98 33.41
N GLY A 17 10.04 -10.82 34.25
CA GLY A 17 8.79 -10.14 33.87
C GLY A 17 8.97 -8.65 33.56
N ALA A 18 9.88 -7.96 34.26
CA ALA A 18 10.15 -6.55 34.02
C ALA A 18 10.89 -6.30 32.69
N ILE A 19 11.74 -7.23 32.26
CA ILE A 19 12.47 -7.11 30.99
C ILE A 19 11.53 -7.32 29.79
N VAL A 20 10.61 -8.28 29.86
CA VAL A 20 9.61 -8.52 28.79
C VAL A 20 8.66 -7.32 28.62
N ALA A 21 8.26 -6.67 29.72
CA ALA A 21 7.41 -5.48 29.66
C ALA A 21 8.11 -4.26 29.01
N ALA A 22 9.43 -4.13 29.17
CA ALA A 22 10.20 -3.04 28.58
C ALA A 22 10.36 -3.16 27.04
N PHE A 23 10.39 -4.39 26.51
CA PHE A 23 10.48 -4.62 25.05
C PHE A 23 9.12 -4.56 24.33
N GLY A 24 7.99 -4.67 25.05
CA GLY A 24 6.65 -4.55 24.46
C GLY A 24 6.25 -3.12 24.06
N PHE A 25 6.92 -2.10 24.62
CA PHE A 25 6.53 -0.70 24.43
C PHE A 25 7.21 0.01 23.24
N GLN A 26 8.24 -0.58 22.62
CA GLN A 26 8.98 0.07 21.52
C GLN A 26 8.47 -0.29 20.12
N SER A 27 7.39 -1.08 20.01
CA SER A 27 6.92 -1.58 18.70
C SER A 27 6.01 -0.61 17.92
N CYS A 28 5.60 0.52 18.51
CA CYS A 28 4.66 1.45 17.87
C CYS A 28 5.30 2.60 17.07
N THR A 29 6.63 2.71 16.98
CA THR A 29 7.29 3.87 16.33
C THR A 29 7.70 3.63 14.88
N LEU A 30 7.35 2.49 14.27
CA LEU A 30 7.69 2.15 12.88
C LEU A 30 6.48 2.18 11.93
N LEU A 31 5.41 2.89 12.26
CA LEU A 31 4.38 3.22 11.27
C LEU A 31 4.83 4.41 10.43
N GLY A 32 5.51 4.08 9.34
CA GLY A 32 5.32 4.70 8.04
C GLY A 32 5.48 6.21 7.97
N THR A 33 6.71 6.68 7.80
CA THR A 33 6.90 7.86 6.96
C THR A 33 6.46 7.49 5.55
N ALA A 34 5.23 7.83 5.19
CA ALA A 34 4.82 7.81 3.78
C ALA A 34 5.86 8.63 3.00
N PRO A 35 6.37 8.16 1.86
CA PRO A 35 7.18 9.02 1.00
C PRO A 35 6.34 10.26 0.70
N THR A 36 6.89 11.43 0.98
CA THR A 36 6.28 12.71 0.65
C THR A 36 6.01 12.70 -0.85
N SER A 37 4.77 12.43 -1.26
CA SER A 37 4.38 12.63 -2.65
C SER A 37 4.70 14.09 -2.98
N PRO A 38 5.41 14.39 -4.08
CA PRO A 38 5.54 15.77 -4.50
C PRO A 38 4.11 16.29 -4.64
N SER A 39 3.78 17.32 -3.85
CA SER A 39 2.57 18.08 -4.09
C SER A 39 2.63 18.49 -5.56
N LEU A 40 1.63 18.08 -6.34
CA LEU A 40 1.30 18.70 -7.61
C LEU A 40 1.61 20.18 -7.47
N ALA A 41 2.50 20.68 -8.33
CA ALA A 41 3.07 22.01 -8.21
C ALA A 41 2.01 23.00 -7.75
N THR A 42 2.22 23.60 -6.58
CA THR A 42 1.37 24.63 -6.00
C THR A 42 1.52 25.90 -6.85
N GLY A 43 1.08 25.84 -8.10
CA GLY A 43 0.61 27.01 -8.81
C GLY A 43 -0.86 27.14 -8.44
N ASP A 44 -1.27 28.32 -8.02
CA ASP A 44 -2.68 28.66 -7.78
C ASP A 44 -3.45 28.62 -9.11
N ILE A 45 -3.72 27.43 -9.64
CA ILE A 45 -4.61 27.26 -10.79
C ILE A 45 -6.03 27.36 -10.22
N PRO A 46 -6.80 28.39 -10.60
CA PRO A 46 -8.19 28.48 -10.18
C PRO A 46 -8.95 27.27 -10.72
N LEU A 47 -9.46 26.42 -9.82
CA LEU A 47 -10.19 25.19 -10.18
C LEU A 47 -11.36 25.45 -11.15
N ALA A 48 -11.95 26.64 -11.09
CA ALA A 48 -13.03 27.08 -11.97
C ALA A 48 -12.61 27.20 -13.45
N GLU A 49 -11.31 27.29 -13.75
CA GLU A 49 -10.78 27.35 -15.11
C GLU A 49 -10.48 25.96 -15.69
N ILE A 50 -10.43 24.92 -14.85
CA ILE A 50 -10.23 23.54 -15.31
C ILE A 50 -11.56 23.04 -15.90
N LEU A 51 -11.57 22.84 -17.21
CA LEU A 51 -12.74 22.29 -17.90
C LEU A 51 -12.97 20.84 -17.47
N ASP A 52 -14.25 20.48 -17.31
CA ASP A 52 -14.65 19.10 -17.06
C ASP A 52 -14.17 18.19 -18.19
N ALA A 53 -13.66 17.01 -17.82
CA ALA A 53 -13.26 16.01 -18.78
C ALA A 53 -14.50 15.49 -19.54
N VAL A 54 -14.45 15.55 -20.88
CA VAL A 54 -15.48 14.97 -21.73
C VAL A 54 -15.11 13.50 -22.02
N PRO A 55 -15.94 12.51 -21.60
CA PRO A 55 -15.66 11.10 -21.86
C PRO A 55 -15.58 10.82 -23.36
N LYS A 56 -14.61 10.00 -23.77
CA LYS A 56 -14.46 9.52 -25.15
C LYS A 56 -14.47 8.00 -25.17
N PRO A 57 -15.10 7.36 -26.16
CA PRO A 57 -15.03 5.92 -26.31
C PRO A 57 -13.62 5.53 -26.76
N GLU A 58 -12.91 4.80 -25.93
CA GLU A 58 -11.60 4.23 -26.24
C GLU A 58 -11.73 2.77 -26.65
N LEU A 59 -10.84 2.30 -27.54
CA LEU A 59 -10.75 0.89 -27.86
C LEU A 59 -10.24 0.11 -26.64
N LYS A 60 -10.72 -1.13 -26.48
CA LYS A 60 -10.17 -2.03 -25.46
C LYS A 60 -8.66 -2.18 -25.66
N SER A 61 -7.90 -2.11 -24.57
CA SER A 61 -6.47 -2.36 -24.65
C SER A 61 -6.21 -3.80 -25.10
N ARG A 62 -5.17 -3.97 -25.92
CA ARG A 62 -4.64 -5.29 -26.32
C ARG A 62 -4.08 -6.08 -25.14
N TYR A 63 -3.84 -5.41 -24.01
CA TYR A 63 -3.28 -5.99 -22.80
C TYR A 63 -4.27 -5.84 -21.63
N GLY A 64 -4.11 -6.61 -20.57
CA GLY A 64 -4.85 -6.43 -19.32
C GLY A 64 -6.30 -6.90 -19.30
N ASN A 65 -6.82 -7.48 -20.39
CA ASN A 65 -8.19 -8.00 -20.49
C ASN A 65 -8.23 -9.50 -20.84
N PRO A 66 -7.60 -10.40 -20.06
CA PRO A 66 -7.72 -11.84 -20.28
C PRO A 66 -9.15 -12.32 -19.97
N GLU A 67 -9.56 -13.46 -20.51
CA GLU A 67 -10.87 -14.06 -20.21
C GLU A 67 -11.04 -14.34 -18.70
N THR A 68 -9.96 -14.74 -18.04
CA THR A 68 -9.90 -15.00 -16.60
C THR A 68 -8.61 -14.51 -15.97
N TYR A 69 -8.66 -14.23 -14.67
CA TYR A 69 -7.48 -13.93 -13.85
C TYR A 69 -7.66 -14.51 -12.45
N GLU A 70 -6.57 -14.73 -11.72
CA GLU A 70 -6.59 -15.31 -10.37
C GLU A 70 -6.01 -14.33 -9.34
N ILE A 71 -6.70 -14.20 -8.20
CA ILE A 71 -6.22 -13.47 -7.01
C ILE A 71 -6.42 -14.38 -5.81
N ASP A 72 -5.35 -14.66 -5.06
CA ASP A 72 -5.37 -15.46 -3.84
C ASP A 72 -6.12 -16.81 -3.98
N GLY A 73 -5.94 -17.51 -5.11
CA GLY A 73 -6.57 -18.79 -5.41
C GLY A 73 -8.01 -18.70 -5.91
N VAL A 74 -8.57 -17.50 -6.05
CA VAL A 74 -9.91 -17.28 -6.62
C VAL A 74 -9.78 -16.83 -8.06
N THR A 75 -10.39 -17.60 -8.98
CA THR A 75 -10.46 -17.26 -10.39
C THR A 75 -11.68 -16.38 -10.69
N TYR A 76 -11.43 -15.24 -11.30
CA TYR A 76 -12.43 -14.28 -11.76
C TYR A 76 -12.53 -14.33 -13.29
N ARG A 77 -13.73 -14.07 -13.81
CA ARG A 77 -13.98 -13.98 -15.25
C ARG A 77 -14.30 -12.54 -15.64
N VAL A 78 -13.65 -12.06 -16.70
CA VAL A 78 -13.89 -10.72 -17.23
C VAL A 78 -15.19 -10.72 -18.04
N LEU A 79 -15.98 -9.66 -17.93
CA LEU A 79 -17.19 -9.49 -18.72
C LEU A 79 -16.84 -9.23 -20.19
N GLU A 80 -17.59 -9.83 -21.11
CA GLU A 80 -17.44 -9.62 -22.56
C GLU A 80 -17.66 -8.16 -22.97
N THR A 81 -18.55 -7.45 -22.26
CA THR A 81 -18.88 -6.03 -22.49
C THR A 81 -19.11 -5.31 -21.17
N SER A 82 -18.77 -4.01 -21.13
CA SER A 82 -19.11 -3.11 -20.04
C SER A 82 -20.50 -2.47 -20.21
N GLU A 83 -21.20 -2.75 -21.32
CA GLU A 83 -22.51 -2.17 -21.61
C GLU A 83 -23.52 -2.51 -20.50
N GLY A 84 -24.14 -1.47 -19.94
CA GLY A 84 -25.11 -1.60 -18.84
C GLY A 84 -24.49 -1.81 -17.46
N TYR A 85 -23.18 -2.03 -17.33
CA TYR A 85 -22.50 -2.15 -16.03
C TYR A 85 -22.55 -0.81 -15.28
N ARG A 86 -23.04 -0.83 -14.03
CA ARG A 86 -23.04 0.32 -13.12
C ARG A 86 -22.71 -0.15 -11.72
N GLU A 87 -21.79 0.55 -11.08
CA GLU A 87 -21.34 0.28 -9.72
C GLU A 87 -21.04 1.61 -9.01
N GLN A 88 -21.25 1.65 -7.70
CA GLN A 88 -20.88 2.78 -6.84
C GLN A 88 -20.03 2.26 -5.68
N GLY A 89 -18.95 2.97 -5.36
CA GLY A 89 -18.03 2.60 -4.28
C GLY A 89 -17.12 3.74 -3.87
N VAL A 90 -16.17 3.45 -2.98
CA VAL A 90 -15.16 4.41 -2.54
C VAL A 90 -14.02 4.45 -3.55
N ALA A 91 -13.67 5.64 -4.03
CA ALA A 91 -12.48 5.85 -4.85
C ALA A 91 -11.24 6.04 -3.95
N SER A 92 -10.13 5.44 -4.34
CA SER A 92 -8.81 5.62 -3.74
C SER A 92 -7.77 5.89 -4.83
N TRP A 93 -6.61 6.38 -4.45
CA TRP A 93 -5.53 6.72 -5.36
C TRP A 93 -4.36 5.77 -5.15
N TYR A 94 -3.73 5.33 -6.25
CA TYR A 94 -2.46 4.63 -6.17
C TYR A 94 -1.38 5.55 -5.60
N GLY A 95 -0.36 4.98 -4.94
CA GLY A 95 0.81 5.69 -4.43
C GLY A 95 2.00 5.63 -5.40
N GLY A 96 3.05 6.40 -5.12
CA GLY A 96 4.25 6.49 -5.98
C GLY A 96 5.05 5.20 -6.18
N PHE A 97 4.76 4.13 -5.43
CA PHE A 97 5.41 2.82 -5.58
C PHE A 97 5.30 2.24 -7.00
N PHE A 98 4.25 2.61 -7.73
CA PHE A 98 3.98 2.14 -9.08
C PHE A 98 4.54 3.06 -10.18
N HIS A 99 5.10 4.22 -9.83
CA HIS A 99 5.61 5.19 -10.80
C HIS A 99 6.63 4.54 -11.76
N GLY A 100 6.51 4.83 -13.05
CA GLY A 100 7.36 4.28 -14.11
C GLY A 100 7.03 2.84 -14.51
N ARG A 101 6.05 2.17 -13.86
CA ARG A 101 5.61 0.82 -14.24
C ARG A 101 4.47 0.89 -15.25
N ARG A 102 4.32 -0.18 -16.04
CA ARG A 102 3.22 -0.30 -17.01
C ARG A 102 1.90 -0.56 -16.29
N THR A 103 0.86 0.16 -16.70
CA THR A 103 -0.53 -0.07 -16.32
C THR A 103 -1.14 -1.22 -17.13
N SER A 104 -2.38 -1.62 -16.80
CA SER A 104 -3.12 -2.63 -17.55
C SER A 104 -3.45 -2.19 -18.99
N SER A 105 -3.55 -0.87 -19.26
CA SER A 105 -3.69 -0.38 -20.64
C SER A 105 -2.37 -0.48 -21.42
N GLY A 106 -1.24 -0.52 -20.71
CA GLY A 106 0.12 -0.58 -21.26
C GLY A 106 0.89 0.74 -21.12
N ASP A 107 0.20 1.83 -20.80
CA ASP A 107 0.81 3.15 -20.59
C ASP A 107 1.68 3.15 -19.33
N VAL A 108 2.72 3.97 -19.32
CA VAL A 108 3.58 4.15 -18.15
C VAL A 108 2.84 5.00 -17.13
N TYR A 109 2.71 4.49 -15.92
CA TYR A 109 2.11 5.24 -14.83
C TYR A 109 3.02 6.39 -14.40
N ASP A 110 2.51 7.61 -14.48
CA ASP A 110 3.20 8.84 -14.13
C ASP A 110 2.45 9.53 -12.97
N MET A 111 3.20 9.85 -11.92
CA MET A 111 2.77 10.54 -10.70
C MET A 111 3.92 11.41 -10.22
#